data_AF-A0A9D9P8N2-F1
#
_entry.id   AF-A0A9D9P8N2-F1
#
_cell.length_a   1.000
_cell.length_b   1.000
_cell.length_c   1.000
_cell.angle_alpha   90.00
_cell.angle_beta   90.00
_cell.angle_gamma   90.00
#
_symmetry.space_group_name_H-M   'P 1'
#
loop_
_entity.id
_entity.type
_entity.pdbx_description
1 polymer ?
#
loop_
_entity_poly.entity_id
_entity_poly.type
_entity_poly.pdbx_seq_one_letter_code
_entity_poly.pdbx_strand_id
1 'polypeptide(L)'
;MIHGVPVFPTAFPNRFVLGYPDKNIRTAMDVPTDRVFFELLCHGSWPDTNGKTYAVPFVTASLRGEPIDAQKLFDIIVTRREYRLGQPVRLLMCWVGYGPDSLAQQLADLLGTVVLAANERILAATFEPINGGVWLTFTPRCWK
;
A
#
# COMPACT_ATOMS: atom_id res chain seq x y z
N MET A 1 -1.19 9.75 14.53
CA MET A 1 -0.86 8.31 14.54
C MET A 1 -2.18 7.57 14.63
N ILE A 2 -2.43 6.61 13.74
CA ILE A 2 -3.68 5.83 13.68
C ILE A 2 -3.27 4.37 13.69
N HIS A 3 -3.94 3.53 14.48
CA HIS A 3 -3.57 2.12 14.68
C HIS A 3 -2.11 1.91 15.11
N GLY A 4 -1.54 2.87 15.85
CA GLY A 4 -0.13 2.85 16.25
C GLY A 4 0.87 3.08 15.11
N VAL A 5 0.39 3.41 13.90
CA VAL A 5 1.24 3.65 12.72
C VAL A 5 1.40 5.15 12.49
N PRO A 6 2.63 5.68 12.48
CA PRO A 6 2.87 7.05 12.03
C PRO A 6 2.75 7.11 10.49
N VAL A 7 2.23 8.23 10.00
CA VAL A 7 2.05 8.49 8.57
C VAL A 7 2.75 9.79 8.24
N PHE A 8 3.74 9.74 7.36
CA PHE A 8 4.58 10.88 7.02
C PHE A 8 4.34 11.32 5.58
N PRO A 9 4.19 12.62 5.30
CA PRO A 9 4.15 13.10 3.93
C PRO A 9 5.53 12.91 3.27
N THR A 10 5.54 12.82 1.94
CA THR A 10 6.77 12.88 1.14
C THR A 10 6.92 14.28 0.50
N ALA A 11 7.96 14.47 -0.32
CA ALA A 11 8.06 15.65 -1.18
C ALA A 11 6.92 15.74 -2.21
N PHE A 12 6.22 14.63 -2.46
CA PHE A 12 5.06 14.57 -3.34
C PHE A 12 3.76 14.70 -2.52
N PRO A 13 2.87 15.65 -2.88
CA PRO A 13 1.70 15.97 -2.06
C PRO A 13 0.64 14.86 -2.00
N ASN A 14 0.67 13.91 -2.94
CA ASN A 14 -0.24 12.79 -3.03
C ASN A 14 0.37 11.46 -2.52
N ARG A 15 1.60 11.48 -1.99
CA ARG A 15 2.27 10.26 -1.48
C ARG A 15 2.62 10.38 0.00
N PHE A 16 2.30 9.31 0.74
CA PHE A 16 2.58 9.18 2.16
C PHE A 16 3.31 7.87 2.46
N VAL A 17 4.20 7.94 3.45
CA VAL A 17 4.91 6.78 3.99
C VAL A 17 4.19 6.28 5.24
N LEU A 18 3.94 4.97 5.31
CA LEU A 18 3.44 4.31 6.50
C LEU A 18 4.60 3.73 7.31
N GLY A 19 4.69 4.12 8.58
CA GLY A 19 5.76 3.67 9.47
C GLY A 19 7.07 4.43 9.29
N TYR A 20 8.16 3.85 9.79
CA TYR A 20 9.47 4.49 9.77
C TYR A 20 10.27 4.06 8.52
N PRO A 21 10.77 5.00 7.71
CA PRO A 21 11.44 4.67 6.46
C PRO A 21 12.85 4.12 6.70
N ASP A 22 13.05 2.86 6.32
CA ASP A 22 14.37 2.24 6.19
C ASP A 22 15.10 2.70 4.92
N LYS A 23 16.28 2.13 4.64
CA LYS A 23 17.05 2.48 3.45
C LYS A 23 16.26 2.30 2.13
N ASN A 24 15.46 1.25 2.01
CA ASN A 24 14.73 0.96 0.78
C ASN A 24 13.54 1.91 0.61
N ILE A 25 12.80 2.18 1.69
CA ILE A 25 11.70 3.15 1.66
C ILE A 25 12.22 4.55 1.37
N ARG A 26 13.38 4.95 1.92
CA ARG A 26 14.00 6.24 1.60
C ARG A 26 14.32 6.36 0.12
N THR A 27 14.93 5.35 -0.49
CA THR A 27 15.17 5.32 -1.95
C THR A 27 13.87 5.46 -2.74
N ALA A 28 12.81 4.76 -2.31
CA ALA A 28 11.50 4.81 -2.97
C ALA A 28 10.79 6.17 -2.84
N MET A 29 11.09 6.96 -1.80
CA MET A 29 10.52 8.29 -1.64
C MET A 29 10.96 9.25 -2.74
N ASP A 30 12.12 9.02 -3.37
CA ASP A 30 12.69 9.91 -4.40
C ASP A 30 12.18 9.58 -5.82
N VAL A 31 11.53 8.42 -6.02
CA VAL A 31 10.98 8.02 -7.32
C VAL A 31 9.76 8.88 -7.65
N PRO A 32 9.62 9.45 -8.87
CA PRO A 32 8.46 10.27 -9.23
C PRO A 32 7.11 9.62 -8.93
N THR A 33 6.14 10.45 -8.55
CA THR A 33 4.75 10.03 -8.29
C THR A 33 3.89 10.10 -9.55
N ASP A 34 2.84 9.29 -9.58
CA ASP A 34 1.70 9.52 -10.47
C ASP A 34 0.61 10.31 -9.72
N ARG A 35 0.37 11.54 -10.18
CA ARG A 35 -0.55 12.49 -9.52
C ARG A 35 -2.03 12.09 -9.60
N VAL A 36 -2.39 11.11 -10.42
CA VAL A 36 -3.76 10.57 -10.48
C VAL A 36 -4.08 9.85 -9.17
N PHE A 37 -3.11 9.13 -8.62
CA PHE A 37 -3.31 8.27 -7.47
C PHE A 37 -3.05 8.98 -6.14
N PHE A 38 -3.78 8.57 -5.11
CA PHE A 38 -3.33 8.69 -3.74
C PHE A 38 -2.38 7.52 -3.45
N GLU A 39 -1.12 7.81 -3.17
CA GLU A 39 -0.06 6.80 -3.05
C GLU A 39 0.31 6.54 -1.58
N LEU A 40 0.39 5.25 -1.25
CA LEU A 40 0.92 4.79 0.04
C LEU A 40 2.16 3.94 -0.17
N LEU A 41 3.20 4.25 0.59
CA LEU A 41 4.51 3.61 0.51
C LEU A 41 4.89 2.98 1.86
N CYS A 42 5.09 1.66 1.87
CA CYS A 42 5.76 0.92 2.92
C CYS A 42 6.15 -0.46 2.40
N HIS A 43 6.65 -1.34 3.27
CA HIS A 43 6.83 -2.74 2.90
C HIS A 43 5.49 -3.46 2.81
N GLY A 44 5.46 -4.56 2.05
CA GLY A 44 4.34 -5.50 2.03
C GLY A 44 4.79 -6.87 2.49
N SER A 45 3.87 -7.66 3.05
CA SER A 45 4.14 -9.03 3.47
C SER A 45 4.17 -9.97 2.27
N TRP A 46 4.83 -11.11 2.42
CA TRP A 46 4.53 -12.26 1.57
C TRP A 46 3.08 -12.72 1.84
N PRO A 47 2.43 -13.39 0.88
CA PRO A 47 1.16 -14.04 1.13
C PRO A 47 1.28 -15.05 2.27
N ASP A 48 0.31 -15.05 3.19
CA ASP A 48 0.21 -16.09 4.22
C ASP A 48 -0.30 -17.42 3.63
N THR A 49 -0.47 -18.44 4.47
CA THR A 49 -0.95 -19.76 4.02
C THR A 49 -2.35 -19.74 3.41
N ASN A 50 -3.12 -18.68 3.65
CA ASN A 50 -4.45 -18.46 3.06
C ASN A 50 -4.39 -17.50 1.87
N GLY A 51 -3.20 -17.10 1.42
CA GLY A 51 -2.99 -16.14 0.34
C GLY A 51 -3.25 -14.68 0.73
N LYS A 52 -3.47 -14.36 2.01
CA LYS A 52 -3.68 -12.97 2.43
C LYS A 52 -2.37 -12.21 2.53
N THR A 53 -2.42 -10.92 2.21
CA THR A 53 -1.28 -10.02 2.25
C THR A 53 -1.58 -8.81 3.13
N TYR A 54 -0.53 -8.18 3.64
CA TYR A 54 -0.63 -7.11 4.63
C TYR A 54 0.37 -5.99 4.34
N ALA A 55 0.06 -4.77 4.75
CA ALA A 55 1.02 -3.68 4.81
C ALA A 55 1.90 -3.84 6.05
N VAL A 56 3.22 -3.66 5.88
CA VAL A 56 4.23 -3.89 6.93
C VAL A 56 4.99 -2.58 7.15
N PRO A 57 4.45 -1.65 7.96
CA PRO A 57 5.06 -0.33 8.20
C PRO A 57 6.35 -0.39 9.03
N PHE A 58 6.65 -1.52 9.69
CA PHE A 58 7.83 -1.67 10.53
C PHE A 58 8.59 -2.95 10.18
N VAL A 59 9.83 -2.79 9.71
CA VAL A 59 10.71 -3.90 9.29
C VAL A 59 11.78 -4.25 10.33
N THR A 60 12.07 -3.35 11.27
CA THR A 60 13.03 -3.63 12.35
C THR A 60 12.39 -4.52 13.41
N ALA A 61 13.08 -5.60 13.81
CA ALA A 61 12.59 -6.60 14.75
C ALA A 61 12.10 -6.00 16.09
N SER A 62 12.76 -4.95 16.58
CA SER A 62 12.41 -4.23 17.81
C SER A 62 11.12 -3.41 17.71
N LEU A 63 10.61 -3.17 16.51
CA LEU A 63 9.40 -2.38 16.23
C LEU A 63 8.38 -3.18 15.43
N ARG A 64 8.43 -4.52 15.41
CA ARG A 64 7.41 -5.34 14.75
C ARG A 64 6.06 -5.13 15.43
N GLY A 65 5.36 -4.08 15.00
CA GLY A 65 3.95 -3.90 15.25
C GLY A 65 3.15 -4.93 14.46
N GLU A 66 1.86 -5.00 14.76
CA GLU A 66 0.95 -5.83 13.99
C GLU A 66 0.95 -5.41 12.51
N PRO A 67 0.92 -6.37 11.57
CA PRO A 67 0.63 -6.07 10.18
C PRO A 67 -0.68 -5.29 10.03
N ILE A 68 -0.73 -4.44 9.01
CA ILE A 68 -1.88 -3.60 8.71
C ILE A 68 -2.71 -4.30 7.64
N ASP A 69 -3.91 -4.71 8.02
CA ASP A 69 -4.94 -5.25 7.13
C ASP A 69 -5.67 -4.15 6.36
N ALA A 70 -6.61 -4.55 5.50
CA ALA A 70 -7.34 -3.62 4.63
C ALA A 70 -8.20 -2.63 5.42
N GLN A 71 -8.79 -3.04 6.55
CA GLN A 71 -9.64 -2.15 7.36
C GLN A 71 -8.80 -1.08 8.06
N LYS A 72 -7.70 -1.48 8.69
CA LYS A 72 -6.76 -0.54 9.31
C LYS A 72 -6.19 0.43 8.26
N LEU A 73 -5.88 -0.06 7.06
CA LEU A 73 -5.39 0.77 5.96
C LEU A 73 -6.46 1.75 5.43
N PHE A 74 -7.71 1.30 5.31
CA PHE A 74 -8.85 2.15 4.97
C PHE A 74 -8.98 3.31 5.96
N ASP A 75 -9.00 3.02 7.27
CA ASP A 75 -9.12 4.04 8.32
C ASP A 75 -7.99 5.08 8.24
N ILE A 76 -6.76 4.62 7.93
CA ILE A 76 -5.60 5.49 7.74
C ILE A 76 -5.79 6.40 6.52
N ILE A 77 -6.31 5.88 5.40
CA ILE A 77 -6.50 6.66 4.16
C ILE A 77 -7.58 7.72 4.33
N VAL A 78 -8.77 7.32 4.80
CA VAL A 78 -9.95 8.21 4.82
C VAL A 78 -9.83 9.36 5.82
N THR A 79 -8.90 9.25 6.77
CA THR A 79 -8.59 10.33 7.72
C THR A 79 -7.57 11.34 7.18
N ARG A 80 -6.98 11.10 6.00
CA ARG A 80 -6.09 12.05 5.34
C ARG A 80 -6.88 13.12 4.61
N ARG A 81 -6.63 14.38 4.97
CA ARG A 81 -7.22 15.54 4.29
C ARG A 81 -6.89 15.59 2.81
N GLU A 82 -5.73 15.06 2.42
CA GLU A 82 -5.25 15.03 1.05
C GLU A 82 -5.94 13.96 0.21
N TYR A 83 -6.53 12.94 0.84
CA TYR A 83 -7.33 11.94 0.15
C TYR A 83 -8.71 12.52 -0.18
N ARG A 84 -9.14 12.35 -1.43
CA ARG A 84 -10.49 12.69 -1.87
C ARG A 84 -11.28 11.39 -2.00
N LEU A 85 -12.48 11.34 -1.44
CA LEU A 85 -13.36 10.18 -1.57
C LEU A 85 -13.56 9.84 -3.06
N GLY A 86 -13.38 8.56 -3.39
CA GLY A 86 -13.45 8.05 -4.77
C GLY A 86 -12.14 8.19 -5.56
N GLN A 87 -11.11 8.87 -5.04
CA GLN A 87 -9.82 8.95 -5.71
C GLN A 87 -9.16 7.56 -5.77
N PRO A 88 -8.62 7.14 -6.94
CA PRO A 88 -7.87 5.90 -7.06
C PRO A 88 -6.66 5.87 -6.11
N VAL A 89 -6.39 4.70 -5.53
CA VAL A 89 -5.25 4.49 -4.62
C VAL A 89 -4.20 3.63 -5.32
N ARG A 90 -2.92 3.91 -5.09
CA ARG A 90 -1.83 3.03 -5.50
C ARG A 90 -1.00 2.62 -4.29
N LEU A 91 -0.88 1.31 -4.09
CA LEU A 91 -0.09 0.71 -3.02
C LEU A 91 1.32 0.41 -3.55
N LEU A 92 2.29 1.22 -3.15
CA LEU A 92 3.70 1.03 -3.44
C LEU A 92 4.31 0.07 -2.42
N MET A 93 3.88 -1.19 -2.47
CA MET A 93 4.22 -2.22 -1.50
C MET A 93 4.38 -3.56 -2.21
N CYS A 94 5.35 -4.39 -1.80
CA CYS A 94 5.56 -5.71 -2.40
C CYS A 94 4.36 -6.63 -2.15
N TRP A 95 3.99 -7.44 -3.15
CA TRP A 95 3.01 -8.54 -3.05
C TRP A 95 1.57 -8.18 -2.66
N VAL A 96 1.24 -6.93 -2.33
CA VAL A 96 -0.08 -6.59 -1.78
C VAL A 96 -1.23 -6.73 -2.78
N GLY A 97 -0.94 -7.00 -4.05
CA GLY A 97 -1.88 -7.43 -5.09
C GLY A 97 -1.84 -8.93 -5.41
N TYR A 98 -1.25 -9.77 -4.55
CA TYR A 98 -1.14 -11.21 -4.79
C TYR A 98 -2.48 -11.91 -4.54
N GLY A 99 -3.08 -12.43 -5.62
CA GLY A 99 -4.30 -13.25 -5.55
C GLY A 99 -5.61 -12.47 -5.43
N PRO A 100 -6.75 -13.18 -5.49
CA PRO A 100 -8.09 -12.58 -5.56
C PRO A 100 -8.56 -11.97 -4.22
N ASP A 101 -8.01 -12.38 -3.09
CA ASP A 101 -8.33 -11.84 -1.76
C ASP A 101 -7.15 -11.07 -1.15
N SER A 102 -6.33 -10.47 -2.01
CA SER A 102 -5.20 -9.63 -1.62
C SER A 102 -5.62 -8.41 -0.79
N LEU A 103 -4.65 -7.78 -0.10
CA LEU A 103 -4.86 -6.49 0.57
C LEU A 103 -5.47 -5.45 -0.38
N ALA A 104 -4.98 -5.40 -1.62
CA ALA A 104 -5.44 -4.45 -2.62
C ALA A 104 -6.91 -4.66 -3.00
N GLN A 105 -7.35 -5.92 -3.20
CA GLN A 105 -8.75 -6.20 -3.50
C GLN A 105 -9.68 -5.84 -2.33
N GLN A 106 -9.32 -6.25 -1.11
CA GLN A 106 -10.11 -5.93 0.08
C GLN A 106 -10.18 -4.41 0.30
N LEU A 107 -9.09 -3.68 0.05
CA LEU A 107 -9.09 -2.23 0.16
C LEU A 107 -9.93 -1.56 -0.93
N ALA A 108 -9.93 -2.07 -2.16
CA ALA A 108 -10.79 -1.58 -3.24
C ALA A 108 -12.26 -1.70 -2.87
N ASP A 109 -12.65 -2.85 -2.31
CA ASP A 109 -14.02 -3.08 -1.82
C ASP A 109 -14.41 -2.06 -0.74
N LEU A 110 -13.54 -1.79 0.23
CA LEU A 110 -13.80 -0.85 1.33
C LEU A 110 -13.87 0.60 0.87
N LEU A 111 -12.94 1.04 0.01
CA LEU A 111 -12.90 2.42 -0.47
C LEU A 111 -13.97 2.73 -1.52
N GLY A 112 -14.56 1.70 -2.15
CA GLY A 112 -15.47 1.88 -3.28
C GLY A 112 -14.79 2.53 -4.49
N THR A 113 -13.47 2.37 -4.63
CA THR A 113 -12.70 2.90 -5.76
C THR A 113 -11.60 1.93 -6.21
N VAL A 114 -10.90 2.29 -7.28
CA VAL A 114 -9.80 1.54 -7.86
C VAL A 114 -8.59 1.53 -6.94
N VAL A 115 -7.99 0.36 -6.76
CA VAL A 115 -6.68 0.19 -6.13
C VAL A 115 -5.70 -0.43 -7.12
N LEU A 116 -4.53 0.19 -7.31
CA LEU A 116 -3.43 -0.33 -8.11
C LEU A 116 -2.34 -0.91 -7.20
N ALA A 117 -1.96 -2.16 -7.41
CA ALA A 117 -0.95 -2.83 -6.60
C ALA A 117 -0.16 -3.86 -7.40
N ALA A 118 1.10 -4.12 -7.01
CA ALA A 118 1.90 -5.17 -7.60
C ALA A 118 1.54 -6.54 -6.98
N ASN A 119 1.45 -7.57 -7.81
CA ASN A 119 1.25 -8.95 -7.34
C ASN A 119 2.54 -9.65 -6.87
N GLU A 120 3.64 -8.92 -6.80
CA GLU A 120 5.00 -9.43 -6.58
C GLU A 120 5.86 -8.33 -5.94
N ARG A 121 7.13 -8.61 -5.67
CA ARG A 121 8.12 -7.61 -5.27
C ARG A 121 8.27 -6.50 -6.31
N ILE A 122 8.47 -5.29 -5.82
CA ILE A 122 8.83 -4.12 -6.64
C ILE A 122 10.23 -3.62 -6.26
N LEU A 123 10.96 -3.07 -7.23
CA LEU A 123 12.25 -2.41 -6.96
C LEU A 123 12.00 -1.03 -6.33
N ALA A 124 12.69 -0.73 -5.24
CA ALA A 124 12.56 0.57 -4.58
C ALA A 124 12.95 1.76 -5.47
N ALA A 125 13.89 1.58 -6.39
CA ALA A 125 14.41 2.66 -7.24
C ALA A 125 13.57 2.94 -8.50
N THR A 126 12.68 2.01 -8.90
CA THR A 126 11.91 2.14 -10.16
C THR A 126 10.42 1.83 -10.02
N PHE A 127 10.01 1.20 -8.92
CA PHE A 127 8.69 0.60 -8.74
C PHE A 127 8.31 -0.44 -9.80
N GLU A 128 9.27 -0.96 -10.54
CA GLU A 128 9.03 -2.05 -11.48
C GLU A 128 8.88 -3.37 -10.70
N PRO A 129 7.81 -4.15 -10.95
CA PRO A 129 7.70 -5.49 -10.43
C PRO A 129 8.81 -6.39 -11.02
N ILE A 130 9.31 -7.33 -10.23
CA ILE A 130 10.34 -8.28 -10.64
C ILE A 130 9.78 -9.70 -10.78
N ASN A 131 10.59 -10.68 -11.18
CA ASN A 131 10.20 -12.10 -11.23
C ASN A 131 8.93 -12.41 -12.05
N GLY A 132 8.66 -11.62 -13.09
CA GLY A 132 7.44 -11.76 -13.91
C GLY A 132 6.18 -11.18 -13.26
N GLY A 133 6.31 -10.49 -12.13
CA GLY A 133 5.25 -9.71 -11.52
C GLY A 133 4.75 -8.58 -12.41
N VAL A 134 3.55 -8.10 -12.11
CA VAL A 134 2.90 -7.01 -12.83
C VAL A 134 2.12 -6.11 -11.87
N TRP A 135 1.86 -4.89 -12.31
CA TRP A 135 0.87 -4.01 -11.67
C TRP A 135 -0.53 -4.47 -12.08
N LEU A 136 -1.39 -4.71 -11.09
CA LEU A 136 -2.78 -5.12 -11.28
C LEU A 136 -3.72 -4.05 -10.74
N THR A 137 -4.81 -3.87 -11.47
CA THR A 137 -5.89 -2.95 -11.11
C THR A 137 -7.01 -3.74 -10.45
N PHE A 138 -7.37 -3.35 -9.24
CA PHE A 138 -8.44 -3.94 -8.46
C PHE A 138 -9.61 -2.97 -8.41
N THR A 139 -10.78 -3.42 -8.84
CA THR A 139 -12.03 -2.67 -8.76
C THR A 139 -12.88 -3.20 -7.61
N PRO A 140 -13.72 -2.37 -6.96
CA PRO A 140 -14.61 -2.84 -5.90
C PRO A 140 -15.48 -3.98 -6.41
N ARG A 141 -15.54 -5.09 -5.68
CA ARG A 141 -16.49 -6.16 -5.94
C ARG A 141 -17.88 -5.68 -5.53
N CYS A 142 -18.84 -5.77 -6.44
CA CYS A 142 -20.25 -5.56 -6.09
C CYS A 142 -20.70 -6.73 -5.21
N TRP A 143 -20.71 -6.55 -3.89
CA TRP A 143 -21.38 -7.49 -2.99
C TRP A 143 -22.90 -7.33 -3.23
N LYS A 144 -23.51 -8.35 -3.83
CA LYS A 144 -24.97 -8.47 -3.95
C LYS A 144 -25.56 -8.97 -2.65
#